data_AF-F4MU97-F1
#
_entry.id   AF-F4MU97-F1
#
_cell.length_a   1.000
_cell.length_b   1.000
_cell.length_c   1.000
_cell.angle_alpha   90.00
_cell.angle_beta   90.00
_cell.angle_gamma   90.00
#
_symmetry.space_group_name_H-M   'P 1'
#
loop_
_entity.id
_entity.type
_entity.pdbx_description
1 polymer ?
#
loop_
_entity_poly.entity_id
_entity_poly.type
_entity_poly.pdbx_seq_one_letter_code
_entity_poly.pdbx_strand_id
1 'polypeptide(L)' 'MVLWLKQGLDDSKVVQKCAATGISVRAISPMYGTNIRRSGLLLGLGGYSNEDIIRAIIKLNEIIISLIPRQ' A
#
# COMPACT_ATOMS: atom_id res chain seq x y z
N MET A 1 -0.55 -8.71 7.52
CA MET A 1 0.87 -8.27 7.52
C MET A 1 0.91 -6.76 7.29
N VAL A 2 1.87 -6.03 7.87
CA VAL A 2 2.01 -4.58 7.66
C VAL A 2 3.27 -4.27 6.85
N LEU A 3 3.13 -3.51 5.77
CA LEU A 3 4.23 -2.93 5.00
C LEU A 3 4.37 -1.46 5.40
N TRP A 4 5.43 -1.10 6.11
CA TRP A 4 5.71 0.30 6.44
C TRP A 4 6.29 1.02 5.23
N LEU A 5 5.78 2.22 4.95
CA LEU A 5 6.22 3.02 3.81
C LEU A 5 7.33 3.99 4.23
N LYS A 6 8.16 4.37 3.25
CA LYS A 6 9.15 5.44 3.43
C LYS A 6 8.45 6.72 3.92
N GLN A 7 9.11 7.45 4.81
CA GLN A 7 8.61 8.74 5.28
C GLN A 7 8.34 9.68 4.09
N GLY A 8 7.20 10.38 4.14
CA GLY A 8 6.74 11.27 3.07
C GLY A 8 5.87 10.60 1.99
N LEU A 9 5.82 9.26 1.93
CA LEU A 9 4.87 8.57 1.05
C LEU A 9 3.51 8.42 1.75
N ASP A 10 2.44 8.88 1.11
CA ASP A 10 1.07 8.82 1.64
C ASP A 10 0.39 7.50 1.29
N ASP A 11 0.16 6.64 2.28
CA ASP A 11 -0.50 5.34 2.10
C ASP A 11 -1.93 5.44 1.57
N SER A 12 -2.64 6.55 1.79
CA SER A 12 -4.00 6.76 1.29
C SER A 12 -3.99 6.99 -0.22
N LYS A 13 -2.96 7.68 -0.74
CA LYS A 13 -2.73 7.81 -2.18
C LYS A 13 -2.34 6.49 -2.82
N VAL A 14 -1.53 5.67 -2.13
CA VAL A 14 -1.19 4.32 -2.60
C VAL A 14 -2.46 3.47 -2.73
N VAL A 15 -3.31 3.44 -1.69
CA VAL A 15 -4.58 2.70 -1.71
C VAL A 15 -5.48 3.15 -2.86
N GLN A 16 -5.61 4.46 -3.10
CA GLN A 16 -6.41 4.98 -4.20
C GLN A 16 -5.92 4.48 -5.57
N LYS A 17 -4.60 4.48 -5.82
CA LYS A 17 -4.03 3.96 -7.06
C LYS A 17 -4.16 2.43 -7.17
N CYS A 18 -4.02 1.70 -6.07
CA CYS A 18 -4.23 0.25 -6.03
C CYS A 18 -5.67 -0.14 -6.38
N ALA A 19 -6.66 0.58 -5.85
CA ALA A 19 -8.06 0.32 -6.16
C ALA A 19 -8.37 0.45 -7.66
N ALA A 20 -7.75 1.43 -8.34
CA ALA A 20 -7.88 1.62 -9.78
C ALA A 20 -7.27 0.48 -10.63
N THR A 21 -6.42 -0.38 -10.05
CA THR A 21 -5.78 -1.51 -10.74
C THR A 21 -6.30 -2.89 -10.28
N GLY A 22 -7.35 -2.90 -9.45
CA GLY A 22 -7.95 -4.12 -8.91
C GLY A 22 -7.22 -4.71 -7.70
N ILE A 23 -6.34 -3.96 -7.05
CA ILE A 23 -5.60 -4.39 -5.86
C ILE A 23 -6.26 -3.80 -4.62
N SER A 24 -6.67 -4.67 -3.71
CA SER A 24 -7.25 -4.26 -2.42
C SER A 24 -6.21 -4.26 -1.31
N VAL A 25 -5.98 -3.09 -0.71
CA VAL A 25 -5.12 -2.87 0.47
C VAL A 25 -5.77 -1.83 1.38
N ARG A 26 -5.41 -1.78 2.67
CA ARG A 26 -5.88 -0.74 3.60
C ARG A 26 -4.74 0.14 4.09
N ALA A 27 -4.95 1.44 4.12
CA ALA A 27 -4.04 2.39 4.75
C ALA A 27 -4.04 2.19 6.26
N ILE A 28 -2.86 2.23 6.88
CA ILE A 28 -2.71 2.21 8.34
C ILE A 28 -2.91 3.61 8.91
N SER A 29 -2.52 4.63 8.17
CA SER A 29 -2.44 5.98 8.70
C SER A 29 -3.77 6.58 9.21
N PRO A 30 -4.97 6.21 8.69
CA PRO A 30 -6.25 6.60 9.29
C PRO A 30 -6.62 5.84 10.57
N MET A 31 -5.92 4.76 10.92
CA MET A 31 -6.15 3.96 12.13
C MET A 31 -5.48 4.58 13.37
N TYR A 32 -4.60 5.57 13.17
CA TYR A 32 -4.02 6.33 14.25
C TYR A 32 -4.97 7.43 14.74
N GLY A 33 -4.85 7.78 16.03
CA GLY A 33 -5.46 8.97 16.59
C GLY A 33 -4.75 10.26 16.18
N THR A 34 -4.88 11.33 16.97
CA THR A 34 -4.57 12.71 16.52
C THR A 34 -3.08 13.05 16.38
N ASN A 35 -2.16 12.37 17.09
CA ASN A 35 -0.81 12.92 17.32
C ASN A 35 0.35 12.18 16.65
N ILE A 36 0.18 10.94 16.21
CA ILE A 36 1.25 10.17 15.54
C ILE A 36 0.65 9.43 14.37
N ARG A 37 1.07 9.75 13.15
CA ARG A 37 0.62 9.09 11.93
C ARG A 37 1.80 8.45 11.24
N ARG A 38 1.84 7.12 11.20
CA ARG A 38 2.80 6.37 10.38
C ARG A 38 2.12 5.89 9.10
N SER A 39 2.82 6.05 8.00
CA SER A 39 2.35 5.59 6.69
C SER A 39 2.65 4.10 6.54
N GLY A 40 1.64 3.31 6.23
CA GLY A 40 1.78 1.86 6.09
C GLY A 40 0.58 1.22 5.41
N LEU A 41 0.76 0.03 4.88
CA LEU A 41 -0.29 -0.76 4.24
C LEU A 41 -0.55 -2.04 5.02
N LEU A 42 -1.81 -2.30 5.33
CA LEU A 42 -2.26 -3.61 5.79
C LEU A 42 -2.51 -4.50 4.57
N LEU A 43 -1.71 -5.57 4.47
CA LEU A 43 -1.80 -6.59 3.43
C LEU A 43 -2.56 -7.80 3.97
N GLY A 44 -3.72 -8.06 3.37
CA GLY A 44 -4.52 -9.27 3.57
C GLY A 44 -4.22 -10.29 2.48
N LEU A 45 -3.57 -11.38 2.83
CA LEU A 45 -3.14 -12.43 1.89
C LEU A 45 -4.01 -13.68 1.93
N GLY A 46 -4.83 -13.83 2.98
CA GLY A 46 -5.70 -14.99 3.14
C GLY A 46 -6.76 -15.06 2.04
N GLY A 47 -7.01 -16.26 1.52
CA GLY A 47 -7.99 -16.49 0.46
C GLY A 47 -7.49 -16.28 -0.97
N TYR A 48 -6.19 -16.02 -1.17
CA TYR A 48 -5.58 -15.86 -2.49
C TYR A 48 -4.51 -16.92 -2.76
N SER A 49 -4.31 -17.24 -4.03
CA SER A 49 -3.22 -18.11 -4.48
C SER A 49 -1.85 -17.40 -4.38
N ASN A 50 -0.77 -18.17 -4.38
CA ASN A 50 0.58 -17.60 -4.39
C ASN A 50 0.81 -16.77 -5.67
N GLU A 51 0.30 -17.23 -6.80
CA GLU A 51 0.39 -16.56 -8.09
C GLU A 51 -0.30 -15.20 -8.07
N ASP A 52 -1.50 -15.11 -7.48
CA ASP A 52 -2.24 -13.86 -7.35
C ASP A 52 -1.53 -12.89 -6.40
N ILE A 53 -0.99 -13.40 -5.29
CA ILE A 53 -0.20 -12.60 -4.34
C ILE A 53 1.02 -12.01 -5.06
N ILE A 54 1.80 -12.83 -5.78
CA ILE A 54 2.98 -12.37 -6.50
C ILE A 54 2.61 -11.29 -7.53
N ARG A 55 1.57 -11.51 -8.33
CA ARG A 55 1.08 -10.53 -9.32
C ARG A 55 0.65 -9.22 -8.65
N ALA A 56 -0.04 -9.28 -7.52
CA ALA A 56 -0.47 -8.10 -6.78
C ALA A 56 0.73 -7.33 -6.19
N ILE A 57 1.75 -8.03 -5.67
CA ILE A 57 2.95 -7.40 -5.11
C ILE A 57 3.79 -6.71 -6.19
N ILE A 58 3.93 -7.31 -7.39
CA ILE A 58 4.64 -6.67 -8.52
C ILE A 58 3.95 -5.35 -8.90
N LYS A 59 2.63 -5.38 -9.10
CA LYS A 59 1.86 -4.17 -9.42
C LYS A 59 1.88 -3.14 -8.29
N LEU A 60 1.85 -3.58 -7.03
CA LEU A 60 1.98 -2.69 -5.88
C LEU A 60 3.32 -1.94 -5.90
N ASN A 61 4.41 -2.63 -6.23
CA ASN A 61 5.72 -2.02 -6.37
C ASN A 61 5.75 -0.96 -7.48
N GLU A 62 5.18 -1.26 -8.65
CA GLU A 62 5.05 -0.30 -9.76
C GLU A 62 4.29 0.97 -9.33
N ILE A 63 3.18 0.81 -8.59
CA ILE A 63 2.40 1.92 -8.06
C ILE A 63 3.23 2.75 -7.09
N ILE A 64 3.94 2.12 -6.16
CA ILE A 64 4.79 2.81 -5.18
C ILE A 64 5.88 3.61 -5.91
N ILE A 65 6.56 3.02 -6.89
CA ILE A 65 7.58 3.70 -7.70
C ILE A 65 6.98 4.91 -8.43
N SER A 66 5.76 4.78 -8.98
CA SER A 66 5.08 5.88 -9.68
C SER A 66 4.75 7.09 -8.79
N LEU A 67 4.73 6.91 -7.47
CA LEU A 67 4.41 7.94 -6.48
C LEU A 67 5.64 8.59 -5.84
N ILE A 68 6.83 8.03 -6.06
CA ILE A 68 8.08 8.60 -5.56
C ILE A 68 8.59 9.60 -6.59
N PRO A 69 8.82 10.88 -6.21
CA PRO A 69 9.43 11.86 -7.11
C PRO A 69 10.80 11.35 -7.58
N ARG A 70 11.07 11.45 -8.89
CA ARG A 70 12.44 11.29 -9.39
C ARG A 70 13.25 12.51 -8.90
N GLN A 71 14.29 12.25 -8.11
CA GLN A 71 15.30 13.25 -7.78
C GLN A 71 16.19 13.49 -8.99
#